data_AF-A0A448DUT1-F1
#
_entry.id   AF-A0A448DUT1-F1
#
_cell.length_a   1.000
_cell.length_b   1.000
_cell.length_c   1.000
_cell.angle_alpha   90.00
_cell.angle_beta   90.00
_cell.angle_gamma   90.00
#
_symmetry.space_group_name_H-M   'P 1'
#
loop_
_entity.id
_entity.type
_entity.pdbx_description
1 polymer ?
#
loop_
_entity_poly.entity_id
_entity_poly.type
_entity_poly.pdbx_seq_one_letter_code
_entity_poly.pdbx_strand_id
1 'polypeptide(L)'
;MDFQPLQIKEAVNGVIKLQAVDNGGTAVIAEWDVVHEDDQVLVMINGKVAGDLYLVGRDPQFPLELPLSKSVFLDHSGQGKVEFIYSVFLGSDFGNEYRSLPVSYSIELVR
;
A
#
# COMPACT_ATOMS: atom_id res chain seq x y z
N MET A 1 8.70 10.15 -14.84
CA MET A 1 7.84 8.95 -14.88
C MET A 1 7.04 8.96 -13.61
N ASP A 2 5.73 8.77 -13.72
CA ASP A 2 4.84 8.77 -12.56
C ASP A 2 4.67 7.35 -12.04
N PHE A 3 4.78 7.19 -10.73
CA PHE A 3 4.54 5.92 -10.06
C PHE A 3 3.07 5.54 -10.17
N GLN A 4 2.83 4.28 -10.53
CA GLN A 4 1.46 3.78 -10.62
C GLN A 4 0.78 3.82 -9.24
N PRO A 5 -0.53 4.07 -9.18
CA PRO A 5 -1.25 4.05 -7.91
C PRO A 5 -1.18 2.66 -7.26
N LEU A 6 -1.22 2.65 -5.92
CA LEU A 6 -1.36 1.42 -5.15
C LEU A 6 -2.60 0.64 -5.59
N GLN A 7 -2.55 -0.68 -5.59
CA GLN A 7 -3.76 -1.51 -5.71
C GLN A 7 -4.01 -2.27 -4.41
N ILE A 8 -5.27 -2.42 -4.03
CA ILE A 8 -5.67 -3.33 -2.96
C ILE A 8 -6.33 -4.55 -3.59
N LYS A 9 -5.74 -5.73 -3.40
CA LYS A 9 -6.14 -6.98 -4.08
C LYS A 9 -7.61 -7.35 -3.83
N GLU A 10 -8.10 -7.08 -2.63
CA GLU A 10 -9.47 -7.38 -2.19
C GLU A 10 -10.48 -6.27 -2.53
N ALA A 11 -10.03 -5.15 -3.12
CA ALA A 11 -10.92 -4.08 -3.52
C ALA A 11 -11.67 -4.44 -4.81
N VAL A 12 -13.00 -4.34 -4.77
CA VAL A 12 -13.86 -4.53 -5.95
C VAL A 12 -14.53 -3.20 -6.28
N ASN A 13 -14.28 -2.67 -7.49
CA ASN A 13 -14.81 -1.39 -7.97
C ASN A 13 -14.53 -0.22 -7.00
N GLY A 14 -13.33 -0.19 -6.40
CA GLY A 14 -12.94 0.85 -5.46
C GLY A 14 -13.52 0.69 -4.04
N VAL A 15 -14.10 -0.46 -3.71
CA VAL A 15 -14.68 -0.74 -2.39
C VAL A 15 -13.98 -1.92 -1.72
N ILE A 16 -13.52 -1.71 -0.49
CA ILE A 16 -12.96 -2.72 0.40
C ILE A 16 -14.01 -3.05 1.45
N LYS A 17 -14.56 -4.27 1.37
CA LYS A 17 -15.57 -4.76 2.32
C LYS A 17 -14.86 -5.47 3.47
N LEU A 18 -15.08 -5.02 4.71
CA LEU A 18 -14.38 -5.60 5.87
C LEU A 18 -14.65 -7.09 6.12
N GLN A 19 -15.77 -7.63 5.63
CA GLN A 19 -16.09 -9.07 5.63
C GLN A 19 -15.26 -9.87 4.61
N ALA A 20 -14.74 -9.21 3.56
CA ALA A 20 -13.91 -9.86 2.53
C ALA A 20 -12.41 -9.83 2.88
N VAL A 21 -12.01 -9.05 3.89
CA VAL A 21 -10.63 -8.90 4.38
C VAL A 21 -10.49 -9.42 5.81
N ASP A 22 -10.96 -10.65 6.04
CA ASP A 22 -11.06 -11.19 7.41
C ASP A 22 -9.73 -11.29 8.16
N ASN A 23 -8.63 -11.44 7.42
CA ASN A 23 -7.26 -11.46 7.94
C ASN A 23 -6.46 -10.19 7.57
N GLY A 24 -7.14 -9.15 7.08
CA GLY A 24 -6.51 -8.01 6.42
C GLY A 24 -6.60 -8.11 4.91
N GLY A 25 -5.88 -7.22 4.24
CA GLY A 25 -5.87 -7.08 2.79
C GLY A 25 -4.45 -6.96 2.27
N THR A 26 -4.29 -6.96 0.95
CA THR A 26 -2.98 -6.99 0.31
C THR A 26 -2.80 -5.74 -0.53
N ALA A 27 -1.81 -4.93 -0.18
CA ALA A 27 -1.29 -3.85 -1.01
C ALA A 27 -0.42 -4.45 -2.13
N VAL A 28 -0.69 -4.06 -3.37
CA VAL A 28 0.00 -4.53 -4.57
C VAL A 28 0.66 -3.33 -5.25
N ILE A 29 1.97 -3.41 -5.41
CA ILE A 29 2.80 -2.36 -6.01
C ILE A 29 3.39 -2.91 -7.30
N ALA A 30 3.12 -2.23 -8.41
CA ALA A 30 3.59 -2.63 -9.72
C ALA A 30 5.12 -2.53 -9.84
N GLU A 31 5.66 -3.24 -10.83
CA GLU A 31 7.09 -3.20 -11.16
C GLU A 31 7.57 -1.78 -11.45
N TRP A 32 8.76 -1.48 -10.96
CA TRP A 32 9.39 -0.19 -11.20
C TRP A 32 10.91 -0.29 -11.22
N ASP A 33 11.51 0.24 -12.29
CA ASP A 33 12.92 0.01 -12.65
C ASP A 33 13.94 0.55 -11.65
N VAL A 34 13.54 1.45 -10.75
CA VAL A 34 14.47 2.07 -9.80
C VAL A 34 14.29 1.56 -8.36
N VAL A 35 13.49 0.52 -8.15
CA VAL A 35 13.45 -0.18 -6.86
C VAL A 35 14.52 -1.27 -6.87
N HIS A 36 15.35 -1.31 -5.83
CA HIS A 36 16.49 -2.21 -5.71
C HIS A 36 16.48 -2.96 -4.39
N GLU A 37 17.40 -3.91 -4.26
CA GLU A 37 17.76 -4.46 -2.96
C GLU A 37 18.20 -3.32 -2.03
N ASP A 38 17.79 -3.39 -0.76
CA ASP A 38 18.00 -2.37 0.29
C ASP A 38 17.07 -1.14 0.30
N ASP A 39 16.13 -1.03 -0.63
CA ASP A 39 15.10 0.01 -0.56
C ASP A 39 14.03 -0.31 0.51
N GLN A 40 13.36 0.74 0.98
CA GLN A 40 12.18 0.61 1.84
C GLN A 40 10.93 1.13 1.15
N VAL A 41 9.85 0.37 1.26
CA VAL A 41 8.53 0.76 0.79
C VAL A 41 7.61 0.99 1.99
N LEU A 42 6.97 2.16 2.06
CA LEU A 42 5.93 2.46 3.04
C LEU A 42 4.59 2.57 2.33
N VAL A 43 3.58 1.87 2.82
CA VAL A 43 2.19 2.07 2.40
C VAL A 43 1.51 2.98 3.42
N MET A 44 0.78 3.99 2.93
CA MET A 44 0.04 4.91 3.77
C MET A 44 -1.44 4.96 3.39
N ILE A 45 -2.30 5.05 4.41
CA ILE A 45 -3.73 5.25 4.26
C ILE A 45 -4.10 6.52 5.01
N ASN A 46 -4.70 7.48 4.29
CA ASN A 46 -5.08 8.79 4.83
C ASN A 46 -3.93 9.47 5.60
N GLY A 47 -2.72 9.42 5.04
CA GLY A 47 -1.50 10.00 5.62
C GLY A 47 -0.89 9.24 6.81
N LYS A 48 -1.43 8.09 7.21
CA LYS A 48 -0.87 7.25 8.27
C LYS A 48 -0.20 6.01 7.69
N VAL A 49 0.95 5.63 8.26
CA VAL A 49 1.64 4.39 7.87
C VAL A 49 0.76 3.19 8.20
N ALA A 50 0.46 2.42 7.17
CA ALA A 50 -0.38 1.22 7.20
C ALA A 50 0.45 -0.07 7.15
N GLY A 51 1.64 -0.01 6.55
CA GLY A 51 2.59 -1.11 6.50
C GLY A 51 3.91 -0.68 5.88
N ASP A 52 4.95 -1.45 6.12
CA ASP A 52 6.30 -1.23 5.62
C ASP A 52 6.94 -2.54 5.12
N LEU A 53 7.80 -2.42 4.11
CA LEU A 53 8.56 -3.52 3.52
C LEU A 53 10.01 -3.07 3.30
N TYR A 54 10.95 -3.78 3.90
CA TYR A 54 12.38 -3.62 3.64
C TYR A 54 12.85 -4.69 2.65
N LEU A 55 13.49 -4.27 1.55
CA LEU A 55 13.94 -5.14 0.46
C LEU A 55 15.39 -5.64 0.65
N VAL A 56 15.87 -5.70 1.89
CA VAL A 56 17.28 -5.98 2.22
C VAL A 56 17.74 -7.32 1.64
N GLY A 57 18.79 -7.27 0.81
CA GLY A 57 19.48 -8.43 0.24
C GLY A 57 18.59 -9.36 -0.60
N ARG A 58 17.54 -8.82 -1.21
CA ARG A 58 16.67 -9.57 -2.13
C ARG A 58 16.35 -8.71 -3.35
N ASP A 59 16.61 -9.25 -4.53
CA ASP A 59 16.04 -8.73 -5.76
C ASP A 59 14.51 -8.67 -5.60
N PRO A 60 13.89 -7.48 -5.70
CA PRO A 60 12.45 -7.35 -5.54
C PRO A 60 11.72 -8.19 -6.60
N GLN A 61 10.85 -9.08 -6.16
CA GLN A 61 9.99 -9.86 -7.04
C GLN A 61 8.68 -9.10 -7.22
N PHE A 62 8.45 -8.61 -8.42
CA PHE A 62 7.25 -7.83 -8.74
C PHE A 62 6.08 -8.68 -9.25
N PRO A 63 4.83 -8.24 -9.02
CA PRO A 63 4.46 -7.08 -8.21
C PRO A 63 4.79 -7.34 -6.72
N LEU A 64 5.21 -6.29 -6.00
CA LEU A 64 5.43 -6.41 -4.56
C LEU A 64 4.06 -6.54 -3.89
N GLU A 65 3.90 -7.59 -3.09
CA GLU A 65 2.70 -7.82 -2.28
C GLU A 65 3.03 -7.55 -0.81
N LEU A 66 2.36 -6.56 -0.22
CA LEU A 66 2.48 -6.19 1.18
C LEU A 66 1.17 -6.47 1.93
N PRO A 67 1.15 -7.42 2.87
CA PRO A 67 0.00 -7.64 3.73
C PRO A 67 -0.24 -6.43 4.65
N LEU A 68 -1.47 -5.94 4.68
CA LEU A 68 -1.96 -4.89 5.57
C LEU A 68 -2.92 -5.49 6.59
N SER A 69 -2.78 -5.10 7.85
CA SER A 69 -3.61 -5.65 8.92
C SER A 69 -5.07 -5.22 8.81
N LYS A 70 -6.00 -6.06 9.29
CA LYS A 70 -7.43 -5.70 9.36
C LYS A 70 -7.68 -4.45 10.20
N SER A 71 -6.89 -4.24 11.27
CA SER A 71 -7.03 -3.09 12.16
C SER A 71 -6.82 -1.78 11.41
N VAL A 72 -5.86 -1.75 10.48
CA VAL A 72 -5.64 -0.58 9.62
C VAL A 72 -6.90 -0.25 8.82
N PHE A 73 -7.55 -1.23 8.18
CA PHE A 73 -8.81 -0.94 7.46
C PHE A 73 -9.94 -0.51 8.39
N LEU A 74 -10.03 -1.10 9.60
CA LEU A 74 -11.03 -0.73 10.60
C LEU A 74 -10.89 0.73 11.04
N ASP A 75 -9.66 1.20 11.29
CA ASP A 75 -9.34 2.57 11.72
C ASP A 75 -9.74 3.64 10.68
N HIS A 76 -9.91 3.21 9.43
CA HIS A 76 -10.27 4.07 8.29
C HIS A 76 -11.69 3.80 7.75
N SER A 77 -12.46 2.91 8.39
CA SER A 77 -13.80 2.53 7.95
C SER A 77 -14.86 3.60 8.23
N GLY A 78 -15.89 3.67 7.38
CA GLY A 78 -17.04 4.57 7.55
C GLY A 78 -16.76 6.06 7.31
N GLN A 79 -15.56 6.42 6.84
CA GLN A 79 -15.12 7.80 6.58
C GLN A 79 -15.39 8.26 5.13
N GLY A 80 -16.07 7.44 4.32
CA GLY A 80 -16.22 7.65 2.88
C GLY A 80 -15.00 7.14 2.11
N LYS A 81 -14.63 7.84 1.04
CA LYS A 81 -13.43 7.52 0.27
C LYS A 81 -12.19 7.98 1.03
N VAL A 82 -11.25 7.07 1.26
CA VAL A 82 -9.95 7.33 1.90
C VAL A 82 -8.82 7.16 0.89
N GLU A 83 -7.80 8.00 1.01
CA GLU A 83 -6.63 7.99 0.12
C GLU A 83 -5.64 6.89 0.51
N PHE A 84 -5.06 6.25 -0.49
CA PHE A 84 -3.99 5.28 -0.40
C PHE A 84 -2.84 5.72 -1.30
N ILE A 85 -1.63 5.65 -0.76
CA ILE A 85 -0.38 5.91 -1.48
C ILE A 85 0.69 4.92 -0.99
N TYR A 86 1.77 4.78 -1.75
CA TYR A 86 3.02 4.24 -1.24
C TYR A 86 4.18 5.20 -1.52
N SER A 87 5.18 5.14 -0.64
CA SER A 87 6.46 5.83 -0.81
C SER A 87 7.57 4.80 -0.90
N VAL A 88 8.50 5.01 -1.84
CA VAL A 88 9.76 4.27 -1.91
C VAL A 88 10.88 5.19 -1.46
N PHE A 89 11.68 4.71 -0.51
CA PHE A 89 12.88 5.36 -0.02
C PHE A 89 14.08 4.59 -0.58
N LEU A 90 14.90 5.28 -1.40
CA LEU A 90 16.02 4.64 -2.07
C LEU A 90 17.25 4.52 -1.15
N GLY A 91 17.80 3.31 -1.06
CA GLY A 91 19.03 2.96 -0.35
C GLY A 91 18.96 3.05 1.19
N SER A 92 20.09 2.73 1.82
CA SER A 92 20.23 2.66 3.29
C SER A 92 20.06 3.99 4.04
N ASP A 93 20.16 5.11 3.32
CA ASP A 93 20.18 6.45 3.90
C ASP A 93 18.81 7.15 3.87
N PHE A 94 17.78 6.51 3.29
CA PHE A 94 16.38 6.99 3.22
C PHE A 94 16.19 8.44 2.74
N GLY A 95 17.18 9.01 2.03
CA GLY A 95 17.22 10.44 1.70
C GLY A 95 16.39 10.83 0.47
N ASN A 96 16.12 9.88 -0.42
CA ASN A 96 15.32 10.11 -1.63
C ASN A 96 13.98 9.38 -1.49
N GLU A 97 12.93 10.14 -1.17
CA GLU A 97 11.55 9.66 -1.16
C GLU A 97 10.90 9.91 -2.52
N TYR A 98 10.23 8.88 -3.02
CA TYR A 98 9.39 9.02 -4.19
C TYR A 98 8.01 8.41 -3.93
N ARG A 99 6.96 9.09 -4.41
CA ARG A 99 5.57 8.76 -4.06
C ARG A 99 4.76 8.28 -5.26
N SER A 100 3.85 7.34 -4.98
CA SER A 100 2.81 6.93 -5.90
C SER A 100 1.85 8.05 -6.25
N LEU A 101 1.22 7.96 -7.42
CA LEU A 101 -0.04 8.66 -7.64
C LEU A 101 -1.06 8.18 -6.58
N PRO A 102 -1.89 9.09 -6.02
CA PRO A 102 -2.90 8.70 -5.04
C PRO A 102 -4.06 7.96 -5.71
N VAL A 103 -4.63 7.02 -4.95
CA VAL A 103 -5.90 6.36 -5.29
C VAL A 103 -6.81 6.40 -4.08
N SER A 104 -8.13 6.40 -4.30
CA SER A 104 -9.09 6.41 -3.20
C SER A 104 -9.97 5.16 -3.21
N TYR A 105 -10.14 4.55 -2.04
CA TYR A 105 -11.05 3.42 -1.82
C TYR A 105 -12.09 3.77 -0.76
N SER A 106 -13.29 3.21 -0.86
CA SER A 106 -14.25 3.19 0.25
C SER A 106 -13.99 1.96 1.12
N ILE A 107 -14.01 2.11 2.45
CA ILE A 107 -13.90 0.99 3.39
C ILE A 107 -15.22 0.85 4.15
N GLU A 108 -15.89 -0.28 3.93
CA GLU A 108 -17.26 -0.52 4.40
C GLU A 108 -17.33 -1.60 5.48
N LEU A 109 -17.93 -1.23 6.62
CA LEU A 109 -18.46 -2.16 7.61
C LEU A 109 -19.75 -2.74 7.03
N VAL A 110 -19.65 -3.87 6.32
CA VAL A 110 -20.83 -4.55 5.82
C VAL A 110 -21.62 -5.05 7.04
N ARG A 111 -22.83 -4.51 7.23
CA ARG A 111 -23.79 -4.90 8.26
C ARG A 111 -24.63 -6.08 7.80
#